data_AF-A0AB33BU52-F1
#
_entry.id   AF-A0AB33BU52-F1
#
_cell.length_a   1.000
_cell.length_b   1.000
_cell.length_c   1.000
_cell.angle_alpha   90.00
_cell.angle_beta   90.00
_cell.angle_gamma   90.00
#
_symmetry.space_group_name_H-M   'P 1'
#
loop_
_entity.id
_entity.type
_entity.pdbx_description
1 polymer ?
#
loop_
_entity_poly.entity_id
_entity_poly.type
_entity_poly.pdbx_seq_one_letter_code
_entity_poly.pdbx_strand_id
1 'polypeptide(L)'
;MKFKFNILAWVVIICFLALIVNKVLFQESNSFQESNSYEKIDNIARGTTVLIGKNLEPRQVENAEEDELSGSGVIIHRDCNTKGAMAGGSGIDAKTKFCEYYVLTNAHVIPTTNADYGIRTADGQVYGEEINPTILGKKYAYNRQIYRYEDRGYDLAILSFISDIHYPIAAFGDPNNRPIQV
;
A
#
# COMPACT_ATOMS: atom_id res chain seq x y z
N MET A 1 53.07 -14.53 -48.79
CA MET A 1 53.18 -13.13 -48.32
C MET A 1 53.01 -13.17 -46.80
N LYS A 2 54.10 -13.01 -46.01
CA LYS A 2 54.03 -13.12 -44.55
C LYS A 2 53.48 -11.81 -43.98
N PHE A 3 52.25 -11.83 -43.46
CA PHE A 3 51.69 -10.71 -42.71
C PHE A 3 52.56 -10.48 -41.47
N LYS A 4 53.29 -9.35 -41.43
CA LYS A 4 53.97 -8.91 -40.20
C LYS A 4 52.88 -8.40 -39.26
N PHE A 5 52.54 -9.21 -38.25
CA PHE A 5 51.58 -8.84 -37.21
C PHE A 5 52.14 -7.67 -36.39
N ASN A 6 51.50 -6.50 -36.49
CA ASN A 6 51.86 -5.34 -35.70
C ASN A 6 51.18 -5.44 -34.32
N ILE A 7 51.94 -5.89 -33.32
CA ILE A 7 51.49 -6.07 -31.94
C ILE A 7 50.85 -4.79 -31.38
N LEU A 8 51.34 -3.62 -31.80
CA LEU A 8 50.80 -2.33 -31.35
C LEU A 8 49.35 -2.11 -31.78
N ALA A 9 48.96 -2.57 -32.97
CA ALA A 9 47.59 -2.45 -33.47
C ALA A 9 46.59 -3.31 -32.67
N TRP A 10 47.01 -4.49 -32.23
CA TRP A 10 46.20 -5.37 -31.40
C TRP A 10 45.98 -4.82 -29.98
N VAL A 11 47.00 -4.21 -29.38
CA VAL A 11 46.89 -3.58 -28.06
C VAL A 11 45.86 -2.44 -28.09
N VAL A 12 45.88 -1.60 -29.14
CA VAL A 12 44.91 -0.50 -29.29
C VAL A 12 43.48 -1.03 -29.45
N ILE A 13 43.28 -2.08 -30.26
CA ILE A 13 41.96 -2.70 -30.45
C ILE A 13 41.42 -3.29 -29.14
N ILE A 14 42.27 -3.97 -28.37
CA ILE A 14 41.89 -4.56 -27.08
C ILE A 14 41.54 -3.46 -26.07
N CYS A 15 42.33 -2.39 -25.98
CA CYS A 15 42.01 -1.25 -25.12
C CYS A 15 40.69 -0.56 -25.52
N PHE A 16 40.43 -0.43 -26.82
CA PHE A 16 39.19 0.16 -27.31
C PHE A 16 37.96 -0.70 -27.00
N LEU A 17 38.08 -2.03 -27.17
CA LEU A 17 37.05 -2.99 -26.76
C LEU A 17 36.81 -2.96 -25.25
N ALA A 18 37.85 -2.90 -24.43
CA ALA A 18 37.71 -2.82 -22.98
C ALA A 18 36.97 -1.54 -22.53
N LEU A 19 37.22 -0.40 -23.19
CA LEU A 19 36.52 0.85 -22.91
C LEU A 19 35.04 0.82 -23.30
N ILE A 20 34.69 0.13 -24.40
CA ILE A 20 33.29 -0.03 -24.84
C ILE A 20 32.54 -0.96 -23.90
N VAL A 21 33.15 -2.10 -23.52
CA VAL A 21 32.53 -3.07 -22.61
C VAL A 21 32.27 -2.47 -21.23
N ASN A 22 33.19 -1.64 -20.71
CA ASN A 22 32.97 -0.94 -19.45
C ASN A 22 31.80 0.05 -19.50
N LYS A 23 31.61 0.77 -20.61
CA LYS A 23 30.48 1.70 -20.74
C LYS A 23 29.14 0.99 -20.80
N VAL A 24 29.05 -0.13 -21.51
CA VAL A 24 27.80 -0.91 -21.63
C VAL A 24 27.42 -1.56 -20.30
N LEU A 25 28.38 -2.14 -19.58
CA LEU A 25 28.14 -2.74 -18.26
C LEU A 25 27.75 -1.69 -17.20
N PHE A 26 28.31 -0.48 -17.26
CA PHE A 26 27.99 0.60 -16.32
C PHE A 26 26.62 1.26 -16.58
N GLN A 27 26.12 1.16 -17.82
CA GLN A 27 24.83 1.73 -18.20
C GLN A 27 23.66 0.80 -17.83
N GLU A 28 23.83 -0.52 -17.93
CA GLU A 28 22.80 -1.50 -17.54
C GLU A 28 22.57 -1.56 -16.01
N SER A 29 23.62 -1.38 -15.20
CA SER A 29 23.48 -1.46 -13.73
C SER A 29 22.61 -0.33 -13.16
N ASN A 30 22.70 0.87 -13.74
CA ASN A 30 21.96 2.03 -13.27
C ASN A 30 20.47 1.96 -13.69
N SER A 31 20.16 1.53 -14.91
CA SER A 31 18.77 1.39 -15.36
C SER A 31 18.02 0.26 -14.66
N PHE A 32 18.72 -0.81 -14.26
CA PHE A 32 18.11 -1.96 -13.59
C PHE A 32 17.78 -1.70 -12.11
N GLN A 33 18.58 -0.89 -11.41
CA GLN A 33 18.29 -0.51 -10.01
C GLN A 33 17.11 0.46 -9.90
N GLU A 34 17.00 1.39 -10.85
CA GLU A 34 15.96 2.42 -10.82
C GLU A 34 14.56 1.84 -11.09
N SER A 35 14.43 0.96 -12.11
CA SER A 35 13.19 0.24 -12.44
C SER A 35 12.60 -0.55 -11.26
N ASN A 36 13.46 -1.27 -10.51
CA ASN A 36 13.02 -2.12 -9.41
C ASN A 36 12.59 -1.27 -8.18
N SER A 37 13.11 -0.04 -8.06
CA SER A 37 12.71 0.88 -7.00
C SER A 37 11.30 1.43 -7.19
N TYR A 38 10.95 1.85 -8.42
CA TYR A 38 9.62 2.40 -8.73
C TYR A 38 8.54 1.32 -8.68
N GLU A 39 8.80 0.13 -9.22
CA GLU A 39 7.88 -1.02 -9.10
C GLU A 39 7.63 -1.40 -7.64
N LYS A 40 8.67 -1.36 -6.79
CA LYS A 40 8.53 -1.62 -5.36
C LYS A 40 7.77 -0.51 -4.63
N ILE A 41 7.98 0.76 -5.00
CA ILE A 41 7.22 1.90 -4.46
C ILE A 41 5.75 1.77 -4.85
N ASP A 42 5.46 1.45 -6.12
CA ASP A 42 4.10 1.30 -6.62
C ASP A 42 3.38 0.12 -5.92
N ASN A 43 4.06 -1.02 -5.78
CA ASN A 43 3.52 -2.17 -5.04
C ASN A 43 3.22 -1.85 -3.56
N ILE A 44 4.08 -1.07 -2.89
CA ILE A 44 3.84 -0.65 -1.49
C ILE A 44 2.71 0.38 -1.41
N ALA A 45 2.73 1.40 -2.28
CA ALA A 45 1.71 2.44 -2.33
C ALA A 45 0.32 1.83 -2.61
N ARG A 46 0.27 0.84 -3.51
CA ARG A 46 -0.94 0.07 -3.79
C ARG A 46 -1.38 -0.75 -2.58
N GLY A 47 -0.45 -1.40 -1.88
CA GLY A 47 -0.77 -2.23 -0.73
C GLY A 47 -1.29 -1.46 0.50
N THR A 48 -0.89 -0.19 0.68
CA THR A 48 -1.29 0.65 1.82
C THR A 48 -2.49 1.54 1.53
N THR A 49 -2.83 1.76 0.26
CA THR A 49 -3.97 2.58 -0.16
C THR A 49 -5.26 1.77 -0.13
N VAL A 50 -6.35 2.40 0.29
CA VAL A 50 -7.69 1.83 0.31
C VAL A 50 -8.67 2.76 -0.38
N LEU A 51 -9.73 2.18 -0.95
CA LEU A 51 -10.88 2.91 -1.45
C LEU A 51 -11.91 3.06 -0.34
N ILE A 52 -12.54 4.24 -0.24
CA ILE A 52 -13.53 4.55 0.78
C ILE A 52 -14.79 5.06 0.09
N GLY A 53 -15.92 4.39 0.29
CA GLY A 53 -17.15 4.72 -0.39
C GLY A 53 -18.32 3.96 0.20
N LYS A 54 -19.51 4.11 -0.37
CA LYS A 54 -20.70 3.37 0.08
C LYS A 54 -21.05 2.29 -0.94
N ASN A 55 -21.49 1.12 -0.46
CA ASN A 55 -21.85 -0.04 -1.26
C ASN A 55 -20.69 -0.48 -2.16
N LEU A 56 -19.48 -0.55 -1.58
CA LEU A 56 -18.32 -1.03 -2.30
C LEU A 56 -18.49 -2.53 -2.56
N GLU A 57 -18.43 -2.92 -3.84
CA GLU A 57 -18.45 -4.33 -4.22
C GLU A 57 -17.04 -4.94 -4.07
N PRO A 58 -16.92 -6.20 -3.63
CA PRO A 58 -15.65 -6.93 -3.64
C PRO A 58 -15.14 -7.15 -5.06
N ARG A 59 -14.08 -6.44 -5.46
CA ARG A 59 -13.42 -6.56 -6.77
C ARG A 59 -12.03 -5.94 -6.73
N GLN A 60 -11.13 -6.40 -7.62
CA GLN A 60 -9.78 -5.85 -7.69
C GLN A 60 -9.81 -4.36 -8.08
N VAL A 61 -9.00 -3.56 -7.38
CA VAL A 61 -8.99 -2.09 -7.47
C VAL A 61 -8.61 -1.58 -8.87
N GLU A 62 -7.94 -2.39 -9.69
CA GLU A 62 -7.53 -2.04 -11.05
C GLU A 62 -8.72 -1.80 -12.02
N ASN A 63 -9.95 -2.16 -11.64
CA ASN A 63 -11.17 -1.96 -12.45
C ASN A 63 -12.08 -0.83 -11.92
N ALA A 64 -11.50 0.22 -11.31
CA ALA A 64 -12.22 1.25 -10.55
C ALA A 64 -12.94 2.36 -11.36
N GLU A 65 -13.27 2.14 -12.65
CA GLU A 65 -14.08 3.12 -13.42
C GLU A 65 -15.48 3.35 -12.81
N GLU A 66 -16.01 2.40 -12.02
CA GLU A 66 -17.33 2.51 -11.39
C GLU A 66 -17.35 3.19 -10.00
N ASP A 67 -16.23 3.71 -9.52
CA ASP A 67 -16.12 4.24 -8.16
C ASP A 67 -15.88 5.76 -8.11
N GLU A 68 -16.33 6.53 -9.11
CA GLU A 68 -16.11 7.98 -9.23
C GLU A 68 -16.53 8.81 -7.99
N LEU A 69 -17.44 8.28 -7.16
CA LEU A 69 -17.89 8.93 -5.92
C LEU A 69 -17.14 8.48 -4.67
N SER A 70 -16.20 7.55 -4.80
CA SER A 70 -15.40 7.03 -3.70
C SER A 70 -14.16 7.88 -3.49
N GLY A 71 -13.85 8.15 -2.22
CA GLY A 71 -12.57 8.74 -1.83
C GLY A 71 -11.49 7.68 -1.62
N SER A 72 -10.30 8.14 -1.26
CA SER A 72 -9.17 7.28 -0.92
C SER A 72 -8.71 7.49 0.52
N GLY A 73 -8.08 6.47 1.08
CA GLY A 73 -7.36 6.59 2.34
C GLY A 73 -6.09 5.77 2.35
N VAL A 74 -5.32 5.90 3.42
CA VAL A 74 -4.05 5.20 3.61
C VAL A 74 -4.09 4.47 4.95
N ILE A 75 -3.64 3.22 4.99
CA ILE A 75 -3.48 2.44 6.23
C ILE A 75 -2.27 2.98 6.99
N ILE A 76 -2.50 3.48 8.21
CA ILE A 76 -1.50 4.21 9.00
C ILE A 76 -1.13 3.55 10.32
N HIS A 77 -1.98 2.64 10.80
CA HIS A 77 -1.74 1.94 12.05
C HIS A 77 -2.43 0.58 12.05
N ARG A 78 -1.90 -0.32 12.87
CA ARG A 78 -2.46 -1.65 13.11
C ARG A 78 -2.29 -2.00 14.58
N ASP A 79 -3.41 -2.32 15.23
CA ASP A 79 -3.42 -2.95 16.55
C ASP A 79 -3.88 -4.40 16.44
N CYS A 80 -3.08 -5.35 16.91
CA CYS A 80 -3.42 -6.77 16.90
C CYS A 80 -3.75 -7.33 18.29
N ASN A 81 -3.97 -6.46 19.26
CA ASN A 81 -4.42 -6.80 20.61
C ASN A 81 -5.94 -6.62 20.77
N THR A 82 -6.70 -6.78 19.69
CA THR A 82 -8.12 -6.42 19.56
C THR A 82 -9.09 -7.40 20.21
N LYS A 83 -8.66 -8.13 21.25
CA LYS A 83 -9.51 -9.10 21.97
C LYS A 83 -10.83 -8.50 22.47
N GLY A 84 -10.91 -7.18 22.64
CA GLY A 84 -12.13 -6.45 23.02
C GLY A 84 -13.01 -5.93 21.87
N ALA A 85 -12.48 -5.79 20.64
CA ALA A 85 -13.22 -5.25 19.49
C ALA A 85 -14.05 -6.32 18.74
N MET A 86 -13.93 -7.59 19.14
CA MET A 86 -14.60 -8.74 18.55
C MET A 86 -15.26 -9.60 19.64
N ALA A 87 -16.28 -9.07 20.30
CA ALA A 87 -17.15 -9.87 21.16
C ALA A 87 -18.14 -10.67 20.30
N GLY A 88 -18.26 -11.99 20.51
CA GLY A 88 -19.39 -12.76 19.96
C GLY A 88 -19.09 -14.03 19.14
N GLY A 89 -17.86 -14.52 19.06
CA GLY A 89 -17.56 -15.80 18.38
C GLY A 89 -17.11 -16.90 19.34
N SER A 90 -17.95 -17.92 19.61
CA SER A 90 -17.48 -19.14 20.28
C SER A 90 -16.62 -19.95 19.31
N GLY A 91 -15.39 -20.33 19.69
CA GLY A 91 -14.51 -21.20 18.90
C GLY A 91 -13.66 -20.50 17.83
N ILE A 92 -13.08 -19.34 18.13
CA ILE A 92 -11.95 -18.83 17.36
C ILE A 92 -10.76 -19.73 17.69
N ASP A 93 -10.15 -20.38 16.71
CA ASP A 93 -8.89 -21.10 16.94
C ASP A 93 -7.90 -20.08 17.53
N ALA A 94 -7.26 -20.41 18.66
CA ALA A 94 -6.36 -19.51 19.40
C ALA A 94 -5.18 -19.02 18.54
N LYS A 95 -5.01 -19.59 17.35
CA LYS A 95 -4.02 -19.25 16.33
C LYS A 95 -4.42 -18.11 15.40
N THR A 96 -5.72 -17.83 15.21
CA THR A 96 -6.15 -16.77 14.29
C THR A 96 -6.05 -15.42 14.98
N LYS A 97 -5.14 -14.56 14.49
CA LYS A 97 -4.91 -13.23 15.04
C LYS A 97 -5.60 -12.20 14.17
N PHE A 98 -6.64 -11.56 14.72
CA PHE A 98 -7.27 -10.41 14.10
C PHE A 98 -6.54 -9.13 14.50
N CYS A 99 -6.48 -8.18 13.58
CA CYS A 99 -5.97 -6.84 13.83
C CYS A 99 -6.99 -5.79 13.39
N GLU A 100 -7.09 -4.71 14.16
CA GLU A 100 -7.79 -3.49 13.78
C GLU A 100 -6.78 -2.59 13.06
N TYR A 101 -7.18 -2.15 11.89
CA TYR A 101 -6.43 -1.25 11.03
C TYR A 101 -7.05 0.13 11.08
N TYR A 102 -6.20 1.15 11.07
CA TYR A 102 -6.62 2.53 11.06
C TYR A 102 -6.23 3.17 9.73
N VAL A 103 -7.20 3.85 9.12
CA VAL A 103 -7.08 4.46 7.81
C VAL A 103 -7.20 5.96 7.96
N LEU A 104 -6.18 6.70 7.52
CA LEU A 104 -6.23 8.15 7.41
C LEU A 104 -6.84 8.54 6.07
N THR A 105 -7.81 9.46 6.11
CA THR A 105 -8.43 10.04 4.94
C THR A 105 -8.84 11.49 5.22
N ASN A 106 -9.34 12.18 4.20
CA ASN A 106 -9.95 13.47 4.37
C ASN A 106 -11.31 13.34 5.07
N ALA A 107 -11.66 14.32 5.90
CA ALA A 107 -12.94 14.30 6.61
C ALA A 107 -14.13 14.39 5.64
N HIS A 108 -14.01 15.18 4.56
CA HIS A 108 -15.07 15.33 3.56
C HIS A 108 -15.37 14.06 2.75
N VAL A 109 -14.48 13.06 2.72
CA VAL A 109 -14.72 11.75 2.08
C VAL A 109 -15.84 10.99 2.81
N ILE A 110 -15.99 11.22 4.12
CA ILE A 110 -17.03 10.62 4.93
C ILE A 110 -18.06 11.69 5.29
N PRO A 111 -19.31 11.63 4.78
CA PRO A 111 -20.24 12.74 4.90
C PRO A 111 -20.73 13.00 6.33
N THR A 112 -20.79 11.98 7.20
CA THR A 112 -21.18 12.14 8.61
C THR A 112 -20.51 11.09 9.51
N THR A 113 -20.48 11.30 10.83
CA THR A 113 -19.97 10.33 11.82
C THR A 113 -20.81 9.06 11.94
N ASN A 114 -22.02 9.05 11.37
CA ASN A 114 -22.90 7.88 11.32
C ASN A 114 -23.06 7.36 9.89
N ALA A 115 -22.22 7.82 8.96
CA ALA A 115 -22.31 7.39 7.58
C ALA A 115 -21.90 5.92 7.48
N ASP A 116 -22.72 5.14 6.78
CA ASP A 116 -22.27 3.85 6.27
C ASP A 116 -21.17 4.09 5.24
N TYR A 117 -20.01 3.51 5.50
CA TYR A 117 -18.88 3.50 4.59
C TYR A 117 -18.28 2.10 4.55
N GLY A 118 -17.82 1.73 3.37
CA GLY A 118 -16.96 0.59 3.11
C GLY A 118 -15.52 1.05 2.93
N ILE A 119 -14.61 0.18 3.31
CA ILE A 119 -13.17 0.29 3.04
C ILE A 119 -12.79 -0.90 2.17
N ARG A 120 -12.42 -0.66 0.93
CA ARG A 120 -11.90 -1.70 0.03
C ARG A 120 -10.38 -1.69 0.00
N THR A 121 -9.78 -2.80 0.37
CA THR A 121 -8.33 -3.02 0.35
C THR A 121 -7.84 -3.41 -1.05
N ALA A 122 -6.52 -3.38 -1.25
CA ALA A 122 -5.88 -3.61 -2.54
C ALA A 122 -6.15 -5.00 -3.15
N ASP A 123 -6.41 -6.00 -2.31
CA ASP A 123 -6.81 -7.35 -2.69
C ASP A 123 -8.30 -7.46 -3.08
N GLY A 124 -9.04 -6.36 -3.01
CA GLY A 124 -10.45 -6.24 -3.38
C GLY A 124 -11.42 -6.59 -2.26
N GLN A 125 -10.94 -6.90 -1.05
CA GLN A 125 -11.80 -7.18 0.10
C GLN A 125 -12.43 -5.90 0.65
N VAL A 126 -13.72 -5.96 0.99
CA VAL A 126 -14.47 -4.82 1.52
C VAL A 126 -14.76 -5.05 3.00
N TYR A 127 -14.46 -4.03 3.80
CA TYR A 127 -14.68 -4.01 5.23
C TYR A 127 -15.51 -2.78 5.62
N GLY A 128 -15.92 -2.72 6.88
CA GLY A 128 -16.44 -1.49 7.45
C GLY A 128 -17.90 -1.23 7.17
N GLU A 129 -18.58 -1.80 6.15
CA GLU A 129 -20.01 -1.49 5.91
C GLU A 129 -20.95 -2.06 6.98
N GLU A 130 -20.62 -3.22 7.55
CA GLU A 130 -21.45 -3.91 8.53
C GLU A 130 -21.05 -3.56 9.98
N ILE A 131 -22.04 -3.32 10.84
CA ILE A 131 -21.84 -3.18 12.30
C ILE A 131 -21.52 -4.55 12.94
N ASN A 132 -21.98 -5.64 12.31
CA ASN A 132 -21.73 -7.00 12.74
C ASN A 132 -21.09 -7.84 11.63
N PRO A 133 -19.83 -7.55 11.23
CA PRO A 133 -19.20 -8.23 10.11
C PRO A 133 -19.15 -9.73 10.33
N THR A 134 -19.42 -10.48 9.26
CA THR A 134 -19.26 -11.93 9.25
C THR A 134 -17.82 -12.29 8.87
N ILE A 135 -17.04 -12.79 9.81
CA ILE A 135 -15.65 -13.20 9.62
C ILE A 135 -15.57 -14.70 9.90
N LEU A 136 -15.01 -15.48 8.96
CA LEU A 136 -14.98 -16.96 9.03
C LEU A 136 -16.36 -17.58 9.31
N GLY A 137 -17.43 -17.01 8.73
CA GLY A 137 -18.81 -17.47 8.92
C GLY A 137 -19.42 -17.12 10.29
N LYS A 138 -18.76 -16.29 11.11
CA LYS A 138 -19.25 -15.86 12.42
C LYS A 138 -19.46 -14.35 12.45
N LYS A 139 -20.58 -13.91 13.00
CA LYS A 139 -20.83 -12.49 13.25
C LYS A 139 -20.06 -12.03 14.47
N TYR A 140 -19.40 -10.88 14.35
CA TYR A 140 -18.71 -10.24 15.47
C TYR A 140 -19.33 -8.88 15.73
N ALA A 141 -19.53 -8.52 17.00
CA ALA A 141 -19.89 -7.15 17.34
C ALA A 141 -18.66 -6.28 17.13
N TYR A 142 -18.70 -5.42 16.11
CA TYR A 142 -17.60 -4.53 15.76
C TYR A 142 -18.02 -3.08 16.01
N ASN A 143 -17.33 -2.43 16.95
CA ASN A 143 -17.54 -1.00 17.19
C ASN A 143 -16.65 -0.18 16.26
N ARG A 144 -17.22 0.23 15.13
CA ARG A 144 -16.57 1.05 14.11
C ARG A 144 -16.13 2.38 14.71
N GLN A 145 -14.85 2.73 14.54
CA GLN A 145 -14.33 4.00 15.04
C GLN A 145 -14.17 4.99 13.91
N ILE A 146 -14.77 6.18 14.08
CA ILE A 146 -14.58 7.33 13.23
C ILE A 146 -14.09 8.48 14.11
N TYR A 147 -12.84 8.89 13.93
CA TYR A 147 -12.28 10.08 14.55
C TYR A 147 -12.23 11.19 13.52
N ARG A 148 -12.86 12.34 13.78
CA ARG A 148 -12.82 13.52 12.91
C ARG A 148 -12.09 14.66 13.62
N TYR A 149 -11.41 15.49 12.85
CA TYR A 149 -10.60 16.59 13.36
C TYR A 149 -11.00 17.97 12.80
N GLU A 150 -12.20 18.07 12.21
CA GLU A 150 -12.75 19.31 11.65
C GLU A 150 -12.95 20.38 12.73
N ASP A 151 -13.28 19.96 13.96
CA ASP A 151 -13.39 20.82 15.14
C ASP A 151 -12.06 21.52 15.50
N ARG A 152 -10.94 20.96 15.03
CA ARG A 152 -9.59 21.52 15.16
C ARG A 152 -9.10 22.25 13.91
N GLY A 153 -9.97 22.41 12.91
CA GLY A 153 -9.65 23.07 11.64
C GLY A 153 -8.95 22.19 10.61
N TYR A 154 -8.89 20.87 10.81
CA TYR A 154 -8.29 19.93 9.87
C TYR A 154 -9.36 19.13 9.13
N ASP A 155 -9.28 19.07 7.80
CA ASP A 155 -10.08 18.16 6.97
C ASP A 155 -9.49 16.73 7.02
N LEU A 156 -9.42 16.15 8.23
CA LEU A 156 -8.87 14.83 8.47
C LEU A 156 -9.84 13.95 9.25
N ALA A 157 -9.88 12.68 8.87
CA ALA A 157 -10.57 11.63 9.60
C ALA A 157 -9.72 10.35 9.68
N ILE A 158 -9.89 9.60 10.76
CA ILE A 158 -9.36 8.26 10.95
C ILE A 158 -10.54 7.29 11.05
N LEU A 159 -10.52 6.28 10.19
CA LEU A 159 -11.50 5.18 10.14
C LEU A 159 -10.85 3.89 10.61
N SER A 160 -11.62 2.96 11.15
CA SER A 160 -11.11 1.61 11.43
C SER A 160 -11.82 0.50 10.66
N PHE A 161 -11.12 -0.63 10.50
CA PHE A 161 -11.68 -1.93 10.09
C PHE A 161 -10.90 -3.09 10.72
N ILE A 162 -11.51 -4.29 10.78
CA ILE A 162 -10.87 -5.49 11.32
C ILE A 162 -10.60 -6.50 10.21
N SER A 163 -9.41 -7.10 10.23
CA SER A 163 -9.04 -8.19 9.33
C SER A 163 -8.05 -9.17 9.97
N ASP A 164 -8.08 -10.42 9.54
CA ASP A 164 -7.03 -11.43 9.75
C ASP A 164 -5.92 -11.38 8.69
N ILE A 165 -6.16 -10.70 7.57
CA ILE A 165 -5.17 -10.44 6.52
C ILE A 165 -4.18 -9.38 7.01
N HIS A 166 -2.90 -9.57 6.67
CA HIS A 166 -1.80 -8.70 7.08
C HIS A 166 -1.48 -7.63 6.01
N TYR A 167 -2.17 -6.48 6.05
CA TYR A 167 -1.95 -5.38 5.10
C TYR A 167 -0.75 -4.48 5.45
N PRO A 168 0.09 -4.06 4.49
CA PRO A 168 1.20 -3.15 4.80
C PRO A 168 0.67 -1.83 5.39
N ILE A 169 1.52 -1.18 6.19
CA ILE A 169 1.22 0.11 6.84
C ILE A 169 2.13 1.17 6.23
N ALA A 170 1.58 2.32 5.88
CA ALA A 170 2.36 3.43 5.38
C ALA A 170 3.31 3.95 6.47
N ALA A 171 4.57 4.17 6.08
CA ALA A 171 5.53 4.86 6.92
C ALA A 171 5.43 6.37 6.67
N PHE A 172 5.39 7.15 7.75
CA PHE A 172 5.48 8.60 7.66
C PHE A 172 6.93 9.05 7.79
N GLY A 173 7.39 9.84 6.81
CA GLY A 173 8.66 10.55 6.90
C GLY A 173 8.54 11.82 7.75
N ASP A 174 9.69 12.41 8.09
CA ASP A 174 9.71 13.75 8.68
C ASP A 174 9.24 14.78 7.64
N PRO A 175 8.13 15.51 7.89
CA PRO A 175 7.61 16.49 6.93
C PRO A 175 8.56 17.66 6.68
N ASN A 176 9.54 17.90 7.57
CA ASN A 176 10.54 18.94 7.39
C ASN A 176 11.75 18.47 6.59
N ASN A 177 11.88 17.17 6.36
CA ASN A 177 12.99 16.59 5.62
C ASN A 177 12.52 16.22 4.20
N ARG A 178 12.94 17.01 3.20
CA ARG A 178 12.60 16.68 1.80
C ARG A 178 13.36 15.41 1.41
N PRO A 179 12.70 14.45 0.73
CA PRO A 179 13.44 13.37 0.08
C PRO A 179 14.48 13.98 -0.84
N ILE A 180 15.74 13.59 -0.70
CA ILE A 180 16.79 13.97 -1.65
C ILE A 180 16.33 13.42 -3.00
N GLN A 181 16.09 14.30 -3.98
CA GLN A 181 15.90 13.89 -5.36
C GLN A 181 17.21 13.23 -5.79
N VAL A 182 17.17 11.91 -5.97
CA VAL A 182 18.28 11.11 -6.48
C VAL A 182 18.26 11.17 -8.00
#